data_AF-E6SMJ5-F1
#
_entry.id   AF-E6SMJ5-F1
#
_cell.length_a   1.000
_cell.length_b   1.000
_cell.length_c   1.000
_cell.angle_alpha   90.00
_cell.angle_beta   90.00
_cell.angle_gamma   90.00
#
_symmetry.space_group_name_H-M   'P 1'
#
loop_
_entity.id
_entity.type
_entity.pdbx_description
1 polymer ?
#
loop_
_entity_poly.entity_id
_entity_poly.type
_entity_poly.pdbx_seq_one_letter_code
_entity_poly.pdbx_strand_id
1 'polypeptide(L)'
;MNLAENGEPFHRDEPGPAARPLEAAAPRDFFPAGHVRRVNPFRREPGPSRDADSPAARRRSASACEAGGVPDVGEPARSKPPGGARRLLAEAARLATYVGRVLPAVDRALDRWQARAALIPDPELRRQALASLRTKRFHCEGGAVFAAAVPPDRRATLVEAIVALQTISDYLDNLCDRSESLDPADYRQLHQAMLDAVTPWPAQAPASVPRRAVMPPPHRGQAPLPSRAEAPLPRLATVPAPHRGAPPSADEGTAGSGGRAYYRLHPHQDDGGYLAALVTSCRTALAAFPGYHAVASPVRRLVALYNDLQVNKHGDQAGRLPRLEAWYHREAGRWHGRLAWWEFAAACGSTLGVFALFREALLHPAPPAERVAALVDAYFPWIGGLHILLDYLIDQAEDRAGGDLNLVRPYGDPSRAVEGLAAFAREAARRAEALPDAPLHRLVVDGLLGLYLTDPKVARQHLQPVARRLLAAGGPGARMCFAASRFVRRWRGNAG
;
A
#
# COMPACT_ATOMS: atom_id res chain seq x y z
N MET A 1 14.64 -72.23 -65.34
CA MET A 1 14.47 -71.31 -64.20
C MET A 1 13.43 -70.28 -64.64
N ASN A 2 12.24 -70.41 -64.05
CA ASN A 2 11.00 -69.61 -64.16
C ASN A 2 11.20 -68.18 -63.61
N LEU A 3 10.36 -67.13 -63.82
CA LEU A 3 9.10 -66.88 -64.54
C LEU A 3 8.80 -65.36 -64.47
N ALA A 4 8.13 -64.84 -65.53
CA ALA A 4 6.97 -63.92 -65.59
C ALA A 4 6.98 -62.57 -64.81
N GLU A 5 6.75 -61.40 -65.40
CA GLU A 5 5.56 -60.89 -66.13
C GLU A 5 4.22 -61.00 -65.38
N ASN A 6 3.58 -59.85 -65.15
CA ASN A 6 2.13 -59.65 -65.19
C ASN A 6 1.82 -58.14 -65.32
N GLY A 7 0.97 -57.79 -66.28
CA GLY A 7 0.50 -56.44 -66.54
C GLY A 7 -1.03 -56.30 -66.42
N GLU A 8 -1.45 -55.02 -66.39
CA GLU A 8 -2.72 -54.41 -66.86
C GLU A 8 -4.05 -54.66 -66.07
N PRO A 9 -5.12 -53.82 -66.17
CA PRO A 9 -5.20 -52.38 -66.52
C PRO A 9 -6.33 -51.54 -65.81
N PHE A 10 -6.44 -50.24 -66.21
CA PHE A 10 -7.62 -49.34 -66.32
C PHE A 10 -8.38 -48.78 -65.08
N HIS A 11 -8.26 -47.46 -64.81
CA HIS A 11 -9.26 -46.44 -65.20
C HIS A 11 -8.79 -45.01 -64.88
N ARG A 12 -8.99 -44.09 -65.82
CA ARG A 12 -8.87 -42.62 -65.66
C ARG A 12 -10.09 -42.09 -64.91
N ASP A 13 -9.88 -41.13 -64.02
CA ASP A 13 -10.84 -40.05 -63.73
C ASP A 13 -10.09 -38.76 -63.35
N GLU A 14 -10.64 -37.65 -63.81
CA GLU A 14 -10.13 -36.28 -63.88
C GLU A 14 -9.96 -35.54 -62.52
N PRO A 15 -9.24 -34.38 -62.49
CA PRO A 15 -8.87 -33.72 -61.24
C PRO A 15 -9.99 -32.81 -60.70
N GLY A 16 -10.42 -33.07 -59.45
CA GLY A 16 -11.31 -32.21 -58.67
C GLY A 16 -10.58 -31.11 -57.88
N PRO A 17 -11.26 -30.00 -57.52
CA PRO A 17 -10.64 -28.70 -57.29
C PRO A 17 -10.02 -28.54 -55.89
N ALA A 18 -9.00 -27.68 -55.82
CA ALA A 18 -8.31 -27.25 -54.60
C ALA A 18 -9.30 -26.79 -53.50
N ALA A 19 -9.28 -27.51 -52.38
CA ALA A 19 -9.98 -27.13 -51.16
C ALA A 19 -9.24 -25.97 -50.47
N ARG A 20 -9.96 -24.87 -50.26
CA ARG A 20 -9.53 -23.70 -49.47
C ARG A 20 -9.32 -24.11 -48.00
N PRO A 21 -8.38 -23.50 -47.26
CA PRO A 21 -8.25 -23.75 -45.82
C PRO A 21 -9.47 -23.22 -45.06
N LEU A 22 -10.03 -24.06 -44.19
CA LEU A 22 -11.03 -23.66 -43.20
C LEU A 22 -10.38 -22.69 -42.20
N GLU A 23 -10.89 -21.46 -42.16
CA GLU A 23 -10.69 -20.54 -41.04
C GLU A 23 -11.25 -21.18 -39.76
N ALA A 24 -10.38 -21.39 -38.78
CA ALA A 24 -10.79 -21.80 -37.43
C ALA A 24 -11.61 -20.67 -36.79
N ALA A 25 -12.91 -20.91 -36.62
CA ALA A 25 -13.82 -20.03 -35.91
C ALA A 25 -13.35 -19.85 -34.45
N ALA A 26 -13.19 -18.58 -34.04
CA ALA A 26 -12.94 -18.21 -32.65
C ALA A 26 -14.10 -18.68 -31.74
N PRO A 27 -13.83 -19.19 -30.53
CA PRO A 27 -14.87 -19.59 -29.61
C PRO A 27 -15.69 -18.38 -29.16
N ARG A 28 -17.01 -18.49 -29.32
CA ARG A 28 -18.01 -17.49 -28.93
C ARG A 28 -18.03 -17.31 -27.42
N ASP A 29 -17.94 -16.05 -26.99
CA ASP A 29 -18.06 -15.61 -25.60
C ASP A 29 -19.36 -16.11 -24.96
N PHE A 30 -19.24 -16.84 -23.85
CA PHE A 30 -20.36 -17.27 -23.02
C PHE A 30 -20.28 -16.57 -21.66
N PHE A 31 -20.73 -15.31 -21.59
CA PHE A 31 -21.10 -14.66 -20.32
C PHE A 31 -22.29 -13.73 -20.56
N PRO A 32 -23.39 -13.86 -19.79
CA PRO A 32 -24.51 -12.93 -19.92
C PRO A 32 -24.08 -11.55 -19.40
N ALA A 33 -24.38 -10.51 -20.18
CA ALA A 33 -24.19 -9.13 -19.78
C ALA A 33 -25.09 -8.80 -18.58
N GLY A 34 -24.53 -8.86 -17.36
CA GLY A 34 -25.18 -8.36 -16.16
C GLY A 34 -25.29 -6.83 -16.23
N HIS A 35 -26.48 -6.31 -16.51
CA HIS A 35 -26.79 -4.89 -16.38
C HIS A 35 -26.84 -4.49 -14.91
N VAL A 36 -25.68 -4.18 -14.31
CA VAL A 36 -25.66 -3.43 -13.04
C VAL A 36 -25.88 -1.95 -13.38
N ARG A 37 -27.08 -1.45 -13.06
CA ARG A 37 -27.41 -0.02 -13.16
C ARG A 37 -26.48 0.75 -12.22
N ARG A 38 -25.57 1.54 -12.80
CA ARG A 38 -24.76 2.53 -12.07
C ARG A 38 -25.71 3.60 -11.53
N VAL A 39 -25.92 3.64 -10.21
CA VAL A 39 -26.49 4.85 -9.59
C VAL A 39 -25.36 5.87 -9.62
N ASN A 40 -25.56 6.98 -10.34
CA ASN A 40 -24.58 8.06 -10.39
C ASN A 40 -24.45 8.66 -8.97
N PRO A 41 -23.31 8.47 -8.25
CA PRO A 41 -23.17 8.99 -6.90
C PRO A 41 -23.05 10.53 -6.86
N PHE A 42 -23.05 11.18 -8.03
CA PHE A 42 -22.89 12.63 -8.20
C PHE A 42 -24.19 13.38 -8.55
N ARG A 43 -25.35 12.70 -8.60
CA ARG A 43 -26.64 13.39 -8.75
C ARG A 43 -27.16 13.80 -7.36
N ARG A 44 -27.17 15.10 -7.06
CA ARG A 44 -28.03 15.63 -6.00
C ARG A 44 -29.48 15.44 -6.46
N GLU A 45 -30.28 14.73 -5.69
CA GLU A 45 -31.73 14.78 -5.89
C GLU A 45 -32.21 16.21 -5.60
N PRO A 46 -32.99 16.84 -6.49
CA PRO A 46 -33.67 18.08 -6.15
C PRO A 46 -34.72 17.74 -5.10
N GLY A 47 -34.55 18.29 -3.89
CA GLY A 47 -35.60 18.26 -2.87
C GLY A 47 -36.90 18.86 -3.42
N PRO A 48 -38.07 18.40 -2.95
CA PRO A 48 -39.33 18.87 -3.51
C PRO A 48 -39.50 20.37 -3.24
N SER A 49 -39.71 21.11 -4.32
CA SER A 49 -40.16 22.49 -4.35
C SER A 49 -41.51 22.60 -3.62
N ARG A 50 -41.60 23.51 -2.64
CA ARG A 50 -42.87 24.01 -2.12
C ARG A 50 -42.91 25.51 -2.32
N ASP A 51 -43.69 25.93 -3.29
CA ASP A 51 -44.15 27.30 -3.44
C ASP A 51 -45.44 27.52 -2.62
N ALA A 52 -45.48 28.70 -2.00
CA ALA A 52 -46.61 29.57 -1.64
C ALA A 52 -47.85 29.01 -0.92
N ASP A 53 -48.13 29.50 0.30
CA ASP A 53 -49.10 30.60 0.51
C ASP A 53 -49.28 31.04 1.99
N SER A 54 -48.93 32.32 2.24
CA SER A 54 -49.67 33.37 2.98
C SER A 54 -50.05 33.31 4.49
N PRO A 55 -50.28 34.48 5.13
CA PRO A 55 -49.75 34.82 6.46
C PRO A 55 -50.82 35.09 7.54
N ALA A 56 -50.44 34.94 8.82
CA ALA A 56 -50.85 35.81 9.94
C ALA A 56 -50.45 35.20 11.30
N ALA A 57 -49.85 36.03 12.17
CA ALA A 57 -50.26 36.26 13.57
C ALA A 57 -49.08 36.54 14.52
N ARG A 58 -48.85 37.84 14.74
CA ARG A 58 -48.71 38.52 16.04
C ARG A 58 -47.82 37.88 17.13
N ARG A 59 -46.73 38.60 17.41
CA ARG A 59 -46.25 39.08 18.73
C ARG A 59 -46.68 38.28 19.97
N ARG A 60 -45.69 37.79 20.73
CA ARG A 60 -45.60 38.00 22.18
C ARG A 60 -44.14 37.93 22.65
N SER A 61 -43.90 38.73 23.66
CA SER A 61 -42.67 39.18 24.28
C SER A 61 -42.00 38.17 25.21
N ALA A 62 -40.67 38.24 25.24
CA ALA A 62 -39.73 38.15 26.37
C ALA A 62 -40.09 37.29 27.60
N SER A 63 -39.21 36.34 27.90
CA SER A 63 -38.79 36.04 29.28
C SER A 63 -37.34 35.55 29.30
N ALA A 64 -36.55 36.18 30.16
CA ALA A 64 -35.15 35.86 30.43
C ALA A 64 -35.03 34.54 31.22
N CYS A 65 -34.00 33.76 30.91
CA CYS A 65 -33.37 32.83 31.85
C CYS A 65 -31.86 32.88 31.57
N GLU A 66 -31.13 33.46 32.52
CA GLU A 66 -29.68 33.49 32.57
C GLU A 66 -29.14 32.06 32.75
N ALA A 67 -28.23 31.64 31.86
CA ALA A 67 -27.43 30.44 32.02
C ALA A 67 -25.96 30.84 32.03
N GLY A 68 -25.25 30.35 33.04
CA GLY A 68 -23.87 30.71 33.38
C GLY A 68 -22.88 30.52 32.23
N GLY A 69 -21.94 31.46 32.17
CA GLY A 69 -20.90 31.52 31.16
C GLY A 69 -19.93 30.33 31.22
N VAL A 70 -19.72 29.73 30.06
CA VAL A 70 -18.52 28.93 29.74
C VAL A 70 -17.55 29.88 29.03
N PRO A 71 -16.27 29.96 29.41
CA PRO A 71 -15.33 30.83 28.73
C PRO A 71 -15.13 30.36 27.28
N ASP A 72 -15.26 31.32 26.37
CA ASP A 72 -15.00 31.23 24.93
C ASP A 72 -13.57 30.72 24.68
N VAL A 73 -13.46 29.44 24.33
CA VAL A 73 -12.20 28.85 23.86
C VAL A 73 -12.05 29.30 22.41
N GLY A 74 -11.38 30.44 22.23
CA GLY A 74 -11.17 31.06 20.92
C GLY A 74 -10.74 30.05 19.85
N GLU A 75 -11.48 30.05 18.73
CA GLU A 75 -11.11 29.31 17.54
C GLU A 75 -9.64 29.57 17.19
N PRO A 76 -8.82 28.53 16.92
CA PRO A 76 -7.47 28.76 16.41
C PRO A 76 -7.60 29.48 15.06
N ALA A 77 -7.08 30.70 15.02
CA ALA A 77 -7.06 31.53 13.83
C ALA A 77 -6.54 30.73 12.64
N ARG A 78 -7.41 30.50 11.65
CA ARG A 78 -7.02 29.94 10.35
C ARG A 78 -6.02 30.91 9.71
N SER A 79 -4.73 30.59 9.80
CA SER A 79 -3.66 31.37 9.17
C SER A 79 -3.96 31.51 7.68
N LYS A 80 -3.94 32.75 7.17
CA LYS A 80 -4.11 33.00 5.72
C LYS A 80 -3.14 32.11 4.94
N PRO A 81 -3.59 31.50 3.82
CA PRO A 81 -2.72 30.68 3.01
C PRO A 81 -1.47 31.45 2.59
N PRO A 82 -0.27 30.83 2.60
CA PRO A 82 0.93 31.48 2.11
C PRO A 82 0.72 31.93 0.66
N GLY A 83 1.23 33.12 0.32
CA GLY A 83 1.20 33.65 -1.04
C GLY A 83 1.87 32.71 -2.05
N GLY A 84 1.52 32.85 -3.34
CA GLY A 84 1.91 31.90 -4.41
C GLY A 84 3.41 31.56 -4.44
N ALA A 85 4.30 32.54 -4.25
CA ALA A 85 5.74 32.31 -4.23
C ALA A 85 6.23 31.41 -3.08
N ARG A 86 5.66 31.57 -1.87
CA ARG A 86 6.02 30.74 -0.70
C ARG A 86 5.57 29.29 -0.88
N ARG A 87 4.42 29.07 -1.53
CA ARG A 87 3.92 27.73 -1.87
C ARG A 87 4.86 27.02 -2.85
N LEU A 88 5.24 27.69 -3.93
CA LEU A 88 6.17 27.15 -4.93
C LEU A 88 7.53 26.79 -4.33
N LEU A 89 8.08 27.62 -3.44
CA LEU A 89 9.33 27.32 -2.74
C LEU A 89 9.20 26.08 -1.83
N ALA A 90 8.09 25.93 -1.12
CA ALA A 90 7.84 24.77 -0.27
C ALA A 90 7.68 23.48 -1.08
N GLU A 91 7.03 23.54 -2.25
CA GLU A 91 6.91 22.41 -3.18
C GLU A 91 8.27 22.02 -3.78
N ALA A 92 9.06 23.00 -4.22
CA ALA A 92 10.41 22.77 -4.73
C ALA A 92 11.33 22.17 -3.65
N ALA A 93 11.28 22.67 -2.42
CA ALA A 93 12.05 22.12 -1.29
C ALA A 93 11.64 20.67 -0.96
N ARG A 94 10.35 20.36 -1.06
CA ARG A 94 9.82 19.01 -0.86
C ARG A 94 10.31 18.05 -1.95
N LEU A 95 10.26 18.47 -3.22
CA LEU A 95 10.78 17.67 -4.32
C LEU A 95 12.30 17.47 -4.19
N ALA A 96 13.05 18.51 -3.82
CA ALA A 96 14.49 18.41 -3.57
C ALA A 96 14.80 17.44 -2.41
N THR A 97 13.98 17.47 -1.34
CA THR A 97 14.09 16.52 -0.22
C THR A 97 13.76 15.10 -0.67
N TYR A 98 12.71 14.93 -1.48
CA TYR A 98 12.33 13.63 -2.00
C TYR A 98 13.46 13.01 -2.84
N VAL A 99 13.96 13.73 -3.83
CA VAL A 99 15.03 13.25 -4.72
C VAL A 99 16.36 13.10 -4.00
N GLY A 100 16.77 14.10 -3.20
CA GLY A 100 18.11 14.13 -2.61
C GLY A 100 18.25 13.39 -1.28
N ARG A 101 17.14 13.09 -0.57
CA ARG A 101 17.19 12.49 0.78
C ARG A 101 16.30 11.26 0.93
N VAL A 102 15.09 11.26 0.37
CA VAL A 102 14.15 10.14 0.51
C VAL A 102 14.53 8.99 -0.41
N LEU A 103 14.67 9.23 -1.72
CA LEU A 103 15.03 8.17 -2.67
C LEU A 103 16.34 7.45 -2.28
N PRO A 104 17.44 8.15 -1.92
CA PRO A 104 18.64 7.47 -1.44
C PRO A 104 18.44 6.67 -0.15
N ALA A 105 17.50 7.06 0.71
CA ALA A 105 17.18 6.30 1.92
C ALA A 105 16.38 5.03 1.59
N VAL A 106 15.46 5.11 0.63
CA VAL A 106 14.77 3.95 0.06
C VAL A 106 15.77 3.00 -0.57
N ASP A 107 16.71 3.52 -1.38
CA ASP A 107 17.74 2.73 -2.04
C ASP A 107 18.55 1.92 -1.03
N ARG A 108 19.09 2.58 0.00
CA ARG A 108 19.82 1.90 1.08
C ARG A 108 18.98 0.87 1.84
N ALA A 109 17.68 1.09 2.00
CA ALA A 109 16.81 0.12 2.67
C ALA A 109 16.58 -1.10 1.79
N LEU A 110 16.29 -0.90 0.50
CA LEU A 110 16.11 -1.98 -0.47
C LEU A 110 17.39 -2.78 -0.69
N ASP A 111 18.56 -2.15 -0.73
CA ASP A 111 19.84 -2.85 -0.86
C ASP A 111 20.10 -3.80 0.32
N ARG A 112 19.73 -3.39 1.55
CA ARG A 112 19.80 -4.28 2.72
C ARG A 112 18.84 -5.46 2.59
N TRP A 113 17.61 -5.22 2.14
CA TRP A 113 16.64 -6.30 1.93
C TRP A 113 17.04 -7.23 0.79
N GLN A 114 17.66 -6.70 -0.27
CA GLN A 114 18.19 -7.50 -1.37
C GLN A 114 19.36 -8.38 -0.91
N ALA A 115 20.28 -7.83 -0.12
CA ALA A 115 21.38 -8.60 0.48
C ALA A 115 20.85 -9.73 1.38
N ARG A 116 19.80 -9.46 2.17
CA ARG A 116 19.16 -10.49 3.00
C ARG A 116 18.39 -11.52 2.16
N ALA A 117 17.66 -11.09 1.15
CA ALA A 117 16.91 -11.97 0.25
C ALA A 117 17.84 -12.93 -0.50
N ALA A 118 19.05 -12.49 -0.87
CA ALA A 118 20.04 -13.35 -1.51
C ALA A 118 20.51 -14.53 -0.64
N LEU A 119 20.32 -14.45 0.68
CA LEU A 119 20.67 -15.49 1.66
C LEU A 119 19.51 -16.45 1.97
N ILE A 120 18.33 -16.24 1.37
CA ILE A 120 17.19 -17.16 1.53
C ILE A 120 17.61 -18.58 1.07
N PRO A 121 17.50 -19.63 1.90
CA PRO A 121 17.91 -20.99 1.53
C PRO A 121 17.09 -21.56 0.37
N ASP A 122 15.75 -21.51 0.48
CA ASP A 122 14.85 -22.04 -0.53
C ASP A 122 14.99 -21.28 -1.86
N PRO A 123 15.28 -21.97 -2.98
CA PRO A 123 15.54 -21.31 -4.26
C PRO A 123 14.31 -20.61 -4.84
N GLU A 124 13.10 -21.11 -4.58
CA GLU A 124 11.85 -20.50 -5.04
C GLU A 124 11.59 -19.21 -4.28
N LEU A 125 11.59 -19.27 -2.94
CA LEU A 125 11.38 -18.09 -2.09
C LEU A 125 12.43 -17.01 -2.37
N ARG A 126 13.71 -17.41 -2.53
CA ARG A 126 14.80 -16.51 -2.93
C ARG A 126 14.51 -15.82 -4.26
N ARG A 127 14.12 -16.60 -5.28
CA ARG A 127 13.82 -16.07 -6.61
C ARG A 127 12.67 -15.06 -6.54
N GLN A 128 11.59 -15.38 -5.83
CA GLN A 128 10.42 -14.51 -5.74
C GLN A 128 10.70 -13.23 -4.94
N ALA A 129 11.46 -13.31 -3.85
CA ALA A 129 11.86 -12.14 -3.06
C ALA A 129 12.80 -11.20 -3.84
N LEU A 130 13.79 -11.75 -4.55
CA LEU A 130 14.68 -10.94 -5.39
C LEU A 130 13.94 -10.34 -6.59
N ALA A 131 13.01 -11.11 -7.19
CA ALA A 131 12.18 -10.61 -8.27
C ALA A 131 11.30 -9.44 -7.82
N SER A 132 10.62 -9.55 -6.67
CA SER A 132 9.76 -8.46 -6.16
C SER A 132 10.55 -7.19 -5.90
N LEU A 133 11.70 -7.27 -5.23
CA LEU A 133 12.58 -6.12 -4.98
C LEU A 133 13.04 -5.43 -6.27
N ARG A 134 13.31 -6.20 -7.33
CA ARG A 134 13.80 -5.67 -8.61
C ARG A 134 12.67 -5.04 -9.43
N THR A 135 11.56 -5.74 -9.60
CA THR A 135 10.50 -5.33 -10.54
C THR A 135 9.49 -4.38 -9.92
N LYS A 136 9.34 -4.40 -8.59
CA LYS A 136 8.35 -3.59 -7.84
C LYS A 136 8.99 -2.48 -7.00
N ARG A 137 10.28 -2.16 -7.21
CA ARG A 137 11.01 -1.07 -6.53
C ARG A 137 10.23 0.25 -6.48
N PHE A 138 9.55 0.59 -7.57
CA PHE A 138 8.83 1.85 -7.70
C PHE A 138 7.67 1.99 -6.69
N HIS A 139 7.13 0.89 -6.14
CA HIS A 139 6.15 0.95 -5.07
C HIS A 139 6.75 1.56 -3.79
N CYS A 140 7.97 1.15 -3.43
CA CYS A 140 8.69 1.73 -2.29
C CYS A 140 9.09 3.19 -2.55
N GLU A 141 9.59 3.50 -3.75
CA GLU A 141 9.94 4.87 -4.13
C GLU A 141 8.71 5.81 -4.03
N GLY A 142 7.61 5.42 -4.69
CA GLY A 142 6.36 6.19 -4.68
C GLY A 142 5.72 6.28 -3.30
N GLY A 143 5.67 5.18 -2.56
CA GLY A 143 5.14 5.14 -1.20
C GLY A 143 5.92 6.04 -0.23
N ALA A 144 7.24 6.15 -0.40
CA ALA A 144 8.08 6.97 0.47
C ALA A 144 7.91 8.49 0.29
N VAL A 145 7.10 8.96 -0.68
CA VAL A 145 6.82 10.39 -0.87
C VAL A 145 6.35 11.12 0.40
N PHE A 146 5.65 10.41 1.30
CA PHE A 146 5.23 10.96 2.60
C PHE A 146 6.41 11.37 3.48
N ALA A 147 7.57 10.71 3.34
CA ALA A 147 8.79 11.03 4.09
C ALA A 147 9.48 12.33 3.61
N ALA A 148 9.08 12.89 2.46
CA ALA A 148 9.49 14.23 2.05
C ALA A 148 8.83 15.33 2.89
N ALA A 149 7.80 14.97 3.67
CA ALA A 149 6.94 15.86 4.43
C ALA A 149 7.06 15.66 5.95
N VAL A 150 8.20 15.16 6.41
CA VAL A 150 8.50 14.95 7.84
C VAL A 150 9.87 15.53 8.21
N PRO A 151 10.08 15.86 9.50
CA PRO A 151 11.37 16.32 10.01
C PRO A 151 12.54 15.37 9.70
N PRO A 152 13.77 15.88 9.50
CA PRO A 152 14.93 15.06 9.14
C PRO A 152 15.24 13.91 10.11
N ASP A 153 15.07 14.12 11.42
CA ASP A 153 15.29 13.16 12.49
C ASP A 153 14.29 12.00 12.49
N ARG A 154 13.10 12.21 11.90
CA ARG A 154 12.03 11.18 11.81
C ARG A 154 11.95 10.49 10.45
N ARG A 155 12.64 11.03 9.44
CA ARG A 155 12.53 10.59 8.04
C ARG A 155 12.94 9.13 7.85
N ALA A 156 14.09 8.75 8.40
CA ALA A 156 14.62 7.40 8.23
C ALA A 156 13.65 6.35 8.79
N THR A 157 13.06 6.61 9.95
CA THR A 157 12.07 5.73 10.58
C THR A 157 10.81 5.56 9.74
N LEU A 158 10.29 6.64 9.12
CA LEU A 158 9.15 6.53 8.21
C LEU A 158 9.49 5.73 6.95
N VAL A 159 10.66 5.98 6.36
CA VAL A 159 11.11 5.23 5.18
C VAL A 159 11.24 3.75 5.51
N GLU A 160 11.81 3.40 6.67
CA GLU A 160 11.94 1.99 7.08
C GLU A 160 10.58 1.30 7.23
N ALA A 161 9.61 1.95 7.89
CA ALA A 161 8.25 1.39 8.04
C ALA A 161 7.56 1.16 6.69
N ILE A 162 7.67 2.13 5.77
CA ILE A 162 7.08 2.06 4.43
C ILE A 162 7.75 0.97 3.60
N VAL A 163 9.09 0.98 3.51
CA VAL A 163 9.85 0.02 2.71
C VAL A 163 9.63 -1.40 3.23
N ALA A 164 9.66 -1.61 4.55
CA ALA A 164 9.42 -2.94 5.12
C ALA A 164 8.02 -3.46 4.78
N LEU A 165 6.95 -2.67 5.04
CA LEU A 165 5.59 -3.10 4.75
C LEU A 165 5.34 -3.32 3.25
N GLN A 166 5.84 -2.42 2.40
CA GLN A 166 5.69 -2.55 0.96
C GLN A 166 6.47 -3.75 0.41
N THR A 167 7.66 -4.03 0.94
CA THR A 167 8.45 -5.21 0.55
C THR A 167 7.76 -6.51 0.96
N ILE A 168 7.08 -6.56 2.12
CA ILE A 168 6.21 -7.69 2.49
C ILE A 168 5.11 -7.84 1.45
N SER A 169 4.36 -6.78 1.20
CA SER A 169 3.25 -6.75 0.24
C SER A 169 3.67 -7.27 -1.15
N ASP A 170 4.77 -6.74 -1.71
CA ASP A 170 5.26 -7.12 -3.04
C ASP A 170 5.78 -8.56 -3.11
N TYR A 171 6.44 -9.02 -2.05
CA TYR A 171 6.92 -10.40 -1.95
C TYR A 171 5.77 -11.39 -1.84
N LEU A 172 4.79 -11.13 -0.98
CA LEU A 172 3.63 -12.01 -0.82
C LEU A 172 2.75 -12.06 -2.07
N ASP A 173 2.60 -10.93 -2.79
CA ASP A 173 1.91 -10.89 -4.08
C ASP A 173 2.62 -11.79 -5.12
N ASN A 174 3.95 -11.73 -5.22
CA ASN A 174 4.71 -12.65 -6.08
C ASN A 174 4.51 -14.12 -5.70
N LEU A 175 4.51 -14.44 -4.39
CA LEU A 175 4.25 -15.80 -3.94
C LEU A 175 2.84 -16.25 -4.33
N CYS A 176 1.82 -15.41 -4.19
CA CYS A 176 0.45 -15.79 -4.52
C CYS A 176 0.22 -15.92 -6.04
N ASP A 177 0.86 -15.08 -6.86
CA ASP A 177 0.79 -15.14 -8.33
C ASP A 177 1.49 -16.38 -8.90
N ARG A 178 2.54 -16.86 -8.24
CA ARG A 178 3.44 -17.91 -8.78
C ARG A 178 3.39 -19.22 -7.98
N SER A 179 2.54 -19.31 -6.97
CA SER A 179 2.42 -20.50 -6.12
C SER A 179 1.57 -21.59 -6.76
N GLU A 180 2.03 -22.84 -6.60
CA GLU A 180 1.32 -24.05 -6.98
C GLU A 180 0.20 -24.42 -5.99
N SER A 181 0.15 -23.79 -4.81
CA SER A 181 -0.80 -24.09 -3.74
C SER A 181 -2.25 -23.92 -4.17
N LEU A 182 -2.55 -22.84 -4.92
CA LEU A 182 -3.91 -22.42 -5.32
C LEU A 182 -4.93 -22.33 -4.16
N ASP A 183 -4.49 -22.46 -2.91
CA ASP A 183 -5.31 -22.54 -1.71
C ASP A 183 -5.47 -21.15 -1.06
N PRO A 184 -6.71 -20.62 -0.98
CA PRO A 184 -7.00 -19.38 -0.26
C PRO A 184 -6.57 -19.40 1.22
N ALA A 185 -6.49 -20.56 1.87
CA ALA A 185 -6.03 -20.66 3.27
C ALA A 185 -4.53 -20.41 3.38
N ASP A 186 -3.72 -20.90 2.44
CA ASP A 186 -2.29 -20.59 2.34
C ASP A 186 -2.05 -19.10 2.11
N TYR A 187 -2.73 -18.50 1.13
CA TYR A 187 -2.62 -17.06 0.88
C TYR A 187 -3.00 -16.22 2.09
N ARG A 188 -4.03 -16.64 2.84
CA ARG A 188 -4.43 -15.99 4.09
C ARG A 188 -3.37 -16.14 5.18
N GLN A 189 -2.74 -17.31 5.29
CA GLN A 189 -1.67 -17.59 6.25
C GLN A 189 -0.41 -16.77 5.97
N LEU A 190 -0.02 -16.63 4.70
CA LEU A 190 1.07 -15.75 4.27
C LEU A 190 0.78 -14.29 4.62
N HIS A 191 -0.42 -13.81 4.27
CA HIS A 191 -0.83 -12.43 4.49
C HIS A 191 -1.02 -12.06 5.96
N GLN A 192 -1.03 -13.02 6.89
CA GLN A 192 -0.95 -12.72 8.32
C GLN A 192 0.28 -11.88 8.66
N ALA A 193 1.39 -12.03 7.92
CA ALA A 193 2.60 -11.23 8.09
C ALA A 193 2.34 -9.72 7.94
N MET A 194 1.47 -9.30 7.01
CA MET A 194 1.07 -7.90 6.86
C MET A 194 0.34 -7.36 8.10
N LEU A 195 -0.57 -8.15 8.69
CA LEU A 195 -1.31 -7.77 9.90
C LEU A 195 -0.39 -7.70 11.12
N ASP A 196 0.55 -8.64 11.22
CA ASP A 196 1.52 -8.69 12.31
C ASP A 196 2.53 -7.53 12.21
N ALA A 197 2.91 -7.13 10.99
CA ALA A 197 3.80 -6.00 10.73
C ALA A 197 3.20 -4.68 11.23
N VAL A 198 1.88 -4.51 11.09
CA VAL A 198 1.16 -3.30 11.55
C VAL A 198 0.59 -3.43 12.97
N THR A 199 0.94 -4.48 13.70
CA THR A 199 0.56 -4.65 15.11
C THR A 199 1.83 -4.58 15.95
N PRO A 200 2.16 -3.42 16.57
CA PRO A 200 3.36 -3.30 17.40
C PRO A 200 3.37 -4.33 18.54
N TRP A 201 4.56 -4.65 19.06
CA TRP A 201 4.64 -5.45 20.28
C TRP A 201 3.87 -4.72 21.39
N PRO A 202 3.06 -5.41 22.23
CA PRO A 202 2.54 -4.79 23.42
C PRO A 202 3.71 -4.14 24.15
N ALA A 203 3.56 -2.86 24.50
CA ALA A 203 4.59 -2.14 25.24
C ALA A 203 4.98 -3.02 26.43
N GLN A 204 6.25 -3.43 26.51
CA GLN A 204 6.73 -4.12 27.69
C GLN A 204 6.42 -3.18 28.86
N ALA A 205 5.61 -3.63 29.81
CA ALA A 205 5.43 -2.89 31.05
C ALA A 205 6.82 -2.59 31.59
N PRO A 206 7.11 -1.35 32.04
CA PRO A 206 8.41 -1.04 32.61
C PRO A 206 8.70 -2.10 33.66
N ALA A 207 9.85 -2.78 33.53
CA ALA A 207 10.28 -3.82 34.44
C ALA A 207 10.04 -3.30 35.86
N SER A 208 9.16 -3.97 36.60
CA SER A 208 8.88 -3.64 37.99
C SER A 208 10.22 -3.68 38.70
N VAL A 209 10.75 -2.51 39.05
CA VAL A 209 11.94 -2.42 39.91
C VAL A 209 11.57 -3.22 41.16
N PRO A 210 12.27 -4.31 41.48
CA PRO A 210 11.93 -5.10 42.65
C PRO A 210 11.99 -4.16 43.84
N ARG A 211 10.85 -4.02 44.54
CA ARG A 211 10.78 -3.24 45.78
C ARG A 211 11.88 -3.76 46.67
N ARG A 212 12.87 -2.91 46.94
CA ARG A 212 13.95 -3.19 47.89
C ARG A 212 13.27 -3.63 49.18
N ALA A 213 13.49 -4.88 49.59
CA ALA A 213 12.99 -5.37 50.86
C ALA A 213 13.48 -4.40 51.94
N VAL A 214 12.53 -3.75 52.61
CA VAL A 214 12.84 -2.93 53.79
C VAL A 214 13.30 -3.92 54.85
N MET A 215 14.62 -4.01 55.06
CA MET A 215 15.15 -4.75 56.18
C MET A 215 14.68 -4.08 57.48
N PRO A 216 14.19 -4.84 58.47
CA PRO A 216 13.93 -4.29 59.79
C PRO A 216 15.25 -3.85 60.44
N PRO A 217 15.24 -2.80 61.27
CA PRO A 217 16.46 -2.28 61.87
C PRO A 217 17.10 -3.32 62.81
N PRO A 218 18.44 -3.45 62.83
CA PRO A 218 19.10 -4.40 63.72
C PRO A 218 19.01 -3.93 65.17
N HIS A 219 18.70 -4.86 66.06
CA HIS A 219 18.78 -4.68 67.51
C HIS A 219 20.23 -4.42 67.94
N ARG A 220 20.45 -3.37 68.74
CA ARG A 220 21.73 -3.10 69.41
C ARG A 220 21.96 -4.14 70.51
N GLY A 221 22.91 -5.04 70.27
CA GLY A 221 23.50 -5.94 71.28
C GLY A 221 25.01 -6.03 71.04
N GLN A 222 25.80 -5.92 72.10
CA GLN A 222 27.24 -5.65 72.11
C GLN A 222 28.12 -6.90 71.88
N ALA A 223 29.38 -6.61 71.53
CA ALA A 223 30.62 -7.42 71.61
C ALA A 223 31.05 -8.23 70.35
N PRO A 224 32.35 -8.57 70.21
CA PRO A 224 33.53 -7.69 70.22
C PRO A 224 34.38 -7.83 68.92
N LEU A 225 35.28 -6.88 68.69
CA LEU A 225 36.23 -6.81 67.55
C LEU A 225 37.15 -8.04 67.41
N PRO A 226 37.44 -8.48 66.18
CA PRO A 226 38.71 -9.12 65.87
C PRO A 226 39.59 -8.32 64.90
N SER A 227 40.84 -8.19 65.35
CA SER A 227 42.13 -8.00 64.70
C SER A 227 42.22 -7.79 63.18
N ARG A 228 43.05 -6.80 62.85
CA ARG A 228 43.67 -6.51 61.54
C ARG A 228 44.33 -7.74 60.91
N ALA A 229 44.04 -7.93 59.63
CA ALA A 229 44.95 -8.57 58.67
C ALA A 229 44.88 -7.78 57.35
N GLU A 230 46.04 -7.37 56.86
CA GLU A 230 46.25 -6.54 55.68
C GLU A 230 45.94 -7.30 54.39
N ALA A 231 45.33 -6.63 53.41
CA ALA A 231 45.33 -7.06 52.02
C ALA A 231 45.31 -5.83 51.08
N PRO A 232 45.96 -5.91 49.90
CA PRO A 232 46.59 -4.76 49.25
C PRO A 232 45.71 -4.04 48.20
N LEU A 233 46.11 -2.80 47.92
CA LEU A 233 45.50 -1.84 46.98
C LEU A 233 45.29 -2.41 45.56
N PRO A 234 44.14 -2.15 44.91
CA PRO A 234 43.95 -2.48 43.50
C PRO A 234 44.67 -1.47 42.59
N ARG A 235 45.40 -2.02 41.61
CA ARG A 235 46.10 -1.29 40.54
C ARG A 235 45.09 -0.66 39.57
N LEU A 236 45.36 0.59 39.19
CA LEU A 236 44.72 1.28 38.07
C LEU A 236 44.88 0.48 36.78
N ALA A 237 43.75 0.05 36.19
CA ALA A 237 43.69 -0.47 34.84
C ALA A 237 43.29 0.65 33.87
N THR A 238 44.12 0.79 32.85
CA THR A 238 44.09 1.73 31.73
C THR A 238 42.81 1.67 30.91
N VAL A 239 42.31 2.84 30.50
CA VAL A 239 41.24 3.05 29.51
C VAL A 239 41.75 2.72 28.10
N PRO A 240 41.08 1.85 27.32
CA PRO A 240 41.27 1.78 25.87
C PRO A 240 40.28 2.68 25.13
N ALA A 241 40.78 3.32 24.08
CA ALA A 241 40.07 4.18 23.13
C ALA A 241 39.03 3.42 22.27
N PRO A 242 38.10 4.11 21.58
CA PRO A 242 36.88 3.50 21.05
C PRO A 242 37.14 2.75 19.74
N HIS A 243 36.74 1.48 19.68
CA HIS A 243 36.67 0.71 18.45
C HIS A 243 35.37 1.02 17.67
N ARG A 244 35.53 1.19 16.36
CA ARG A 244 34.48 1.35 15.36
C ARG A 244 33.48 0.18 15.44
N GLY A 245 32.19 0.50 15.52
CA GLY A 245 31.11 -0.47 15.68
C GLY A 245 31.02 -1.47 14.53
N ALA A 246 31.18 -2.74 14.87
CA ALA A 246 30.63 -3.87 14.11
C ALA A 246 29.10 -3.90 14.27
N PRO A 247 28.34 -4.45 13.29
CA PRO A 247 26.90 -4.63 13.44
C PRO A 247 26.61 -5.59 14.60
N PRO A 248 25.49 -5.42 15.33
CA PRO A 248 25.16 -6.29 16.45
C PRO A 248 24.99 -7.73 15.96
N SER A 249 25.71 -8.64 16.64
CA SER A 249 25.60 -10.08 16.51
C SER A 249 24.16 -10.53 16.72
N ALA A 250 23.69 -11.42 15.86
CA ALA A 250 22.40 -12.08 15.97
C ALA A 250 22.28 -12.78 17.32
N ASP A 251 21.25 -12.42 18.06
CA ASP A 251 20.84 -13.12 19.27
C ASP A 251 20.21 -14.46 18.85
N GLU A 252 20.96 -15.55 18.97
CA GLU A 252 20.58 -16.91 18.53
C GLU A 252 19.53 -17.60 19.42
N GLY A 253 18.84 -16.87 20.31
CA GLY A 253 17.96 -17.46 21.33
C GLY A 253 16.49 -17.71 20.96
N THR A 254 15.96 -17.18 19.85
CA THR A 254 14.51 -17.29 19.51
C THR A 254 14.17 -17.38 18.02
N ALA A 255 15.16 -17.43 17.13
CA ALA A 255 14.95 -17.24 15.69
C ALA A 255 14.45 -18.46 14.89
N GLY A 256 14.30 -19.64 15.52
CA GLY A 256 14.00 -20.88 14.79
C GLY A 256 12.51 -21.17 14.49
N SER A 257 11.57 -20.62 15.26
CA SER A 257 10.14 -21.03 15.17
C SER A 257 9.19 -19.98 14.59
N GLY A 258 9.56 -18.69 14.63
CA GLY A 258 8.68 -17.59 14.19
C GLY A 258 8.55 -17.46 12.67
N GLY A 259 9.62 -17.69 11.90
CA GLY A 259 9.61 -17.52 10.44
C GLY A 259 8.79 -18.57 9.69
N ARG A 260 8.79 -19.81 10.17
CA ARG A 260 8.04 -20.93 9.56
C ARG A 260 6.53 -20.81 9.75
N ALA A 261 6.06 -19.99 10.69
CA ALA A 261 4.63 -19.87 10.99
C ALA A 261 3.82 -19.34 9.79
N TYR A 262 4.37 -18.37 9.04
CA TYR A 262 3.70 -17.79 7.87
C TYR A 262 3.63 -18.73 6.67
N TYR A 263 4.58 -19.67 6.56
CA TYR A 263 4.67 -20.61 5.45
C TYR A 263 4.07 -21.98 5.76
N ARG A 264 3.39 -22.15 6.91
CA ARG A 264 2.93 -23.48 7.38
C ARG A 264 2.08 -24.24 6.36
N LEU A 265 1.32 -23.53 5.53
CA LEU A 265 0.48 -24.10 4.47
C LEU A 265 1.12 -24.00 3.07
N HIS A 266 2.27 -23.32 2.95
CA HIS A 266 2.94 -23.07 1.68
C HIS A 266 3.88 -24.26 1.34
N PRO A 267 4.02 -24.63 0.04
CA PRO A 267 4.94 -25.69 -0.38
C PRO A 267 6.41 -25.41 -0.04
N HIS A 268 6.79 -24.14 -0.03
CA HIS A 268 8.13 -23.67 0.32
C HIS A 268 8.13 -22.94 1.65
N GLN A 269 8.98 -23.35 2.60
CA GLN A 269 8.87 -22.88 3.99
C GLN A 269 10.14 -22.28 4.60
N ASP A 270 11.30 -22.50 3.98
CA ASP A 270 12.57 -22.04 4.53
C ASP A 270 13.07 -20.77 3.83
N ASP A 271 12.57 -19.64 4.31
CA ASP A 271 13.00 -18.31 3.85
C ASP A 271 14.22 -17.76 4.63
N GLY A 272 14.84 -18.55 5.52
CA GLY A 272 15.95 -18.08 6.35
C GLY A 272 15.57 -16.94 7.32
N GLY A 273 14.28 -16.78 7.65
CA GLY A 273 13.78 -15.70 8.50
C GLY A 273 13.73 -14.34 7.79
N TYR A 274 13.58 -14.31 6.47
CA TYR A 274 13.47 -13.09 5.67
C TYR A 274 12.19 -12.31 5.98
N LEU A 275 11.04 -12.94 5.86
CA LEU A 275 9.71 -12.37 6.10
C LEU A 275 9.56 -11.93 7.56
N ALA A 276 10.00 -12.76 8.51
CA ALA A 276 9.98 -12.42 9.92
C ALA A 276 10.83 -11.17 10.23
N ALA A 277 11.97 -10.99 9.56
CA ALA A 277 12.79 -9.80 9.72
C ALA A 277 12.13 -8.54 9.13
N LEU A 278 11.46 -8.65 7.98
CA LEU A 278 10.65 -7.55 7.43
C LEU A 278 9.54 -7.14 8.40
N VAL A 279 8.78 -8.11 8.92
CA VAL A 279 7.73 -7.88 9.93
C VAL A 279 8.32 -7.18 11.16
N THR A 280 9.46 -7.66 11.66
CA THR A 280 10.14 -7.09 12.82
C THR A 280 10.62 -5.66 12.55
N SER A 281 11.17 -5.37 11.37
CA SER A 281 11.62 -4.02 11.00
C SER A 281 10.44 -3.04 10.97
N CYS A 282 9.32 -3.45 10.36
CA CYS A 282 8.10 -2.64 10.33
C CYS A 282 7.60 -2.35 11.76
N ARG A 283 7.42 -3.38 12.59
CA ARG A 283 6.97 -3.23 14.00
C ARG A 283 7.89 -2.32 14.81
N THR A 284 9.20 -2.46 14.63
CA THR A 284 10.21 -1.65 15.34
C THR A 284 10.10 -0.19 14.94
N ALA A 285 9.95 0.09 13.64
CA ALA A 285 9.76 1.46 13.17
C ALA A 285 8.43 2.06 13.68
N LEU A 286 7.34 1.30 13.68
CA LEU A 286 6.03 1.73 14.17
C LEU A 286 6.00 1.97 15.68
N ALA A 287 6.83 1.26 16.47
CA ALA A 287 6.95 1.49 17.90
C ALA A 287 7.49 2.90 18.24
N ALA A 288 8.20 3.54 17.30
CA ALA A 288 8.68 4.91 17.45
C ALA A 288 7.63 5.98 17.06
N PHE A 289 6.43 5.59 16.61
CA PHE A 289 5.40 6.54 16.19
C PHE A 289 4.51 6.91 17.39
N PRO A 290 4.61 8.14 17.93
CA PRO A 290 3.94 8.48 19.17
C PRO A 290 2.41 8.39 19.08
N GLY A 291 1.84 8.65 17.91
CA GLY A 291 0.39 8.59 17.66
C GLY A 291 -0.12 7.26 17.12
N TYR A 292 0.68 6.18 17.11
CA TYR A 292 0.28 4.95 16.41
C TYR A 292 -1.02 4.34 16.96
N HIS A 293 -1.21 4.42 18.28
CA HIS A 293 -2.41 3.91 18.95
C HIS A 293 -3.72 4.49 18.36
N ALA A 294 -3.71 5.76 17.93
CA ALA A 294 -4.88 6.43 17.37
C ALA A 294 -5.18 6.01 15.92
N VAL A 295 -4.19 5.49 15.19
CA VAL A 295 -4.35 5.02 13.80
C VAL A 295 -4.33 3.50 13.66
N ALA A 296 -4.03 2.75 14.72
CA ALA A 296 -3.85 1.30 14.67
C ALA A 296 -5.10 0.56 14.12
N SER A 297 -6.29 0.94 14.58
CA SER A 297 -7.56 0.35 14.12
C SER A 297 -7.81 0.61 12.61
N PRO A 298 -7.78 1.85 12.10
CA PRO A 298 -7.96 2.09 10.67
C PRO A 298 -6.84 1.50 9.81
N VAL A 299 -5.57 1.51 10.26
CA VAL A 299 -4.46 0.83 9.57
C VAL A 299 -4.75 -0.66 9.44
N ARG A 300 -5.09 -1.34 10.54
CA ARG A 300 -5.40 -2.77 10.53
C ARG A 300 -6.59 -3.08 9.63
N ARG A 301 -7.62 -2.22 9.56
CA ARG A 301 -8.75 -2.40 8.64
C ARG A 301 -8.33 -2.30 7.18
N LEU A 302 -7.51 -1.31 6.82
CA LEU A 302 -7.00 -1.18 5.44
C LEU A 302 -6.12 -2.37 5.05
N VAL A 303 -5.24 -2.83 5.95
CA VAL A 303 -4.42 -4.02 5.72
C VAL A 303 -5.28 -5.29 5.62
N ALA A 304 -6.33 -5.43 6.42
CA ALA A 304 -7.24 -6.56 6.31
C ALA A 304 -7.97 -6.58 4.95
N LEU A 305 -8.45 -5.42 4.48
CA LEU A 305 -9.06 -5.30 3.15
C LEU A 305 -8.07 -5.63 2.02
N TYR A 306 -6.82 -5.18 2.15
CA TYR A 306 -5.74 -5.55 1.22
C TYR A 306 -5.53 -7.06 1.21
N ASN A 307 -5.38 -7.68 2.38
CA ASN A 307 -5.18 -9.13 2.50
C ASN A 307 -6.35 -9.92 1.90
N ASP A 308 -7.59 -9.51 2.17
CA ASP A 308 -8.77 -10.15 1.59
C ASP A 308 -8.78 -10.02 0.06
N LEU A 309 -8.40 -8.86 -0.50
CA LEU A 309 -8.22 -8.73 -1.95
C LEU A 309 -7.22 -9.78 -2.45
N GLN A 310 -6.04 -9.88 -1.84
CA GLN A 310 -5.00 -10.82 -2.27
C GLN A 310 -5.49 -12.27 -2.21
N VAL A 311 -6.22 -12.65 -1.17
CA VAL A 311 -6.79 -14.00 -1.07
C VAL A 311 -7.84 -14.26 -2.17
N ASN A 312 -8.67 -13.28 -2.49
CA ASN A 312 -9.76 -13.45 -3.45
C ASN A 312 -9.32 -13.33 -4.92
N LYS A 313 -8.26 -12.56 -5.22
CA LYS A 313 -7.75 -12.38 -6.59
C LYS A 313 -6.81 -13.49 -7.07
N HIS A 314 -6.22 -14.27 -6.17
CA HIS A 314 -5.32 -15.39 -6.49
C HIS A 314 -6.00 -16.76 -6.31
N GLY A 315 -5.37 -17.83 -6.79
CA GLY A 315 -5.92 -19.20 -6.79
C GLY A 315 -6.60 -19.54 -8.11
N ASP A 316 -7.50 -20.52 -8.10
CA ASP A 316 -8.20 -21.00 -9.31
C ASP A 316 -8.84 -19.85 -10.11
N GLN A 317 -8.57 -19.80 -11.42
CA GLN A 317 -8.99 -18.71 -12.30
C GLN A 317 -10.51 -18.58 -12.40
N ALA A 318 -11.24 -19.70 -12.50
CA ALA A 318 -12.70 -19.69 -12.62
C ALA A 318 -13.36 -19.15 -11.34
N GLY A 319 -12.77 -19.40 -10.17
CA GLY A 319 -13.26 -18.96 -8.87
C GLY A 319 -12.93 -17.51 -8.47
N ARG A 320 -12.04 -16.79 -9.18
CA ARG A 320 -11.59 -15.43 -8.77
C ARG A 320 -12.72 -14.40 -8.79
N LEU A 321 -13.42 -14.26 -9.92
CA LEU A 321 -14.48 -13.25 -10.08
C LEU A 321 -15.66 -13.49 -9.12
N PRO A 322 -16.23 -14.70 -9.01
CA PRO A 322 -17.34 -14.94 -8.07
C PRO A 322 -16.94 -14.68 -6.62
N ARG A 323 -15.70 -15.02 -6.22
CA ARG A 323 -15.21 -14.74 -4.86
C ARG A 323 -15.10 -13.24 -4.59
N LEU A 324 -14.55 -12.46 -5.53
CA LEU A 324 -14.43 -11.01 -5.40
C LEU A 324 -15.81 -10.33 -5.32
N GLU A 325 -16.75 -10.75 -6.16
CA GLU A 325 -18.12 -10.21 -6.14
C GLU A 325 -18.83 -10.56 -4.83
N ALA A 326 -18.78 -11.83 -4.40
CA ALA A 326 -19.36 -12.25 -3.12
C ALA A 326 -18.71 -11.55 -1.91
N TRP A 327 -17.39 -11.34 -1.95
CA TRP A 327 -16.66 -10.57 -0.93
C TRP A 327 -17.11 -9.12 -0.90
N TYR A 328 -17.24 -8.46 -2.05
CA TYR A 328 -17.78 -7.10 -2.15
C TYR A 328 -19.17 -6.99 -1.52
N HIS A 329 -20.07 -7.95 -1.78
CA HIS A 329 -21.43 -7.94 -1.20
C HIS A 329 -21.41 -8.01 0.33
N ARG A 330 -20.40 -8.63 0.94
CA ARG A 330 -20.26 -8.71 2.40
C ARG A 330 -19.51 -7.52 3.00
N GLU A 331 -18.44 -7.06 2.37
CA GLU A 331 -17.48 -6.12 2.97
C GLU A 331 -17.66 -4.66 2.56
N ALA A 332 -18.35 -4.38 1.44
CA ALA A 332 -18.40 -3.01 0.90
C ALA A 332 -19.12 -2.01 1.82
N GLY A 333 -20.03 -2.48 2.68
CA GLY A 333 -20.77 -1.66 3.63
C GLY A 333 -21.41 -0.44 2.95
N ARG A 334 -21.06 0.77 3.41
CA ARG A 334 -21.59 2.04 2.85
C ARG A 334 -21.23 2.29 1.38
N TRP A 335 -20.27 1.54 0.81
CA TRP A 335 -19.86 1.65 -0.59
C TRP A 335 -20.65 0.76 -1.52
N HIS A 336 -21.48 -0.14 -0.96
CA HIS A 336 -22.37 -0.98 -1.73
C HIS A 336 -23.30 -0.11 -2.61
N GLY A 337 -23.36 -0.40 -3.91
CA GLY A 337 -24.12 0.37 -4.91
C GLY A 337 -23.52 1.74 -5.28
N ARG A 338 -22.52 2.26 -4.54
CA ARG A 338 -21.80 3.50 -4.89
C ARG A 338 -20.56 3.25 -5.74
N LEU A 339 -19.91 2.11 -5.50
CA LEU A 339 -18.79 1.58 -6.29
C LEU A 339 -19.22 0.27 -6.93
N ALA A 340 -18.71 -0.01 -8.13
CA ALA A 340 -18.75 -1.37 -8.64
C ALA A 340 -17.83 -2.30 -7.83
N TRP A 341 -18.04 -3.62 -7.89
CA TRP A 341 -17.22 -4.57 -7.14
C TRP A 341 -15.72 -4.49 -7.52
N TRP A 342 -15.41 -4.25 -8.80
CA TRP A 342 -14.03 -4.11 -9.28
C TRP A 342 -13.37 -2.79 -8.85
N GLU A 343 -14.17 -1.71 -8.73
CA GLU A 343 -13.71 -0.42 -8.21
C GLU A 343 -13.41 -0.51 -6.70
N PHE A 344 -14.27 -1.19 -5.95
CA PHE A 344 -14.03 -1.49 -4.54
C PHE A 344 -12.80 -2.39 -4.35
N ALA A 345 -12.69 -3.46 -5.16
CA ALA A 345 -11.52 -4.34 -5.15
C ALA A 345 -10.23 -3.56 -5.43
N ALA A 346 -10.23 -2.69 -6.46
CA ALA A 346 -9.09 -1.84 -6.76
C ALA A 346 -8.74 -0.92 -5.58
N ALA A 347 -9.73 -0.29 -4.95
CA ALA A 347 -9.50 0.56 -3.79
C ALA A 347 -8.85 -0.17 -2.60
N CYS A 348 -9.14 -1.47 -2.42
CA CYS A 348 -8.55 -2.28 -1.37
C CYS A 348 -7.08 -2.64 -1.63
N GLY A 349 -6.61 -2.56 -2.88
CA GLY A 349 -5.26 -2.97 -3.26
C GLY A 349 -4.16 -1.95 -2.99
N SER A 350 -4.49 -0.76 -2.49
CA SER A 350 -3.51 0.32 -2.28
C SER A 350 -3.01 0.40 -0.85
N THR A 351 -1.69 0.48 -0.67
CA THR A 351 -1.02 0.72 0.62
C THR A 351 -0.89 2.21 0.97
N LEU A 352 -1.20 3.13 0.05
CA LEU A 352 -1.00 4.58 0.25
C LEU A 352 -1.79 5.15 1.43
N GLY A 353 -2.98 4.62 1.71
CA GLY A 353 -3.78 5.03 2.88
C GLY A 353 -3.09 4.68 4.20
N VAL A 354 -2.43 3.52 4.26
CA VAL A 354 -1.63 3.10 5.42
C VAL A 354 -0.43 4.04 5.60
N PHE A 355 0.27 4.39 4.52
CA PHE A 355 1.43 5.28 4.60
C PHE A 355 1.07 6.72 4.99
N ALA A 356 -0.10 7.21 4.56
CA ALA A 356 -0.63 8.49 5.03
C ALA A 356 -0.89 8.49 6.55
N LEU A 357 -1.47 7.40 7.07
CA LEU A 357 -1.71 7.22 8.51
C LEU A 357 -0.41 7.04 9.30
N PHE A 358 0.59 6.35 8.74
CA PHE A 358 1.93 6.25 9.32
C PHE A 358 2.57 7.62 9.50
N ARG A 359 2.53 8.47 8.47
CA ARG A 359 3.02 9.85 8.56
C ARG A 359 2.27 10.62 9.66
N GLU A 360 0.95 10.53 9.68
CA GLU A 360 0.12 11.23 10.67
C GLU A 360 0.49 10.84 12.11
N ALA A 361 0.58 9.54 12.38
CA ALA A 361 0.98 9.00 13.68
C ALA A 361 2.43 9.34 14.08
N LEU A 362 3.32 9.48 13.10
CA LEU A 362 4.70 9.89 13.34
C LEU A 362 4.82 11.37 13.71
N LEU A 363 3.98 12.23 13.12
CA LEU A 363 4.03 13.68 13.37
C LEU A 363 3.29 14.08 14.64
N HIS A 364 2.17 13.43 14.93
CA HIS A 364 1.27 13.84 15.99
C HIS A 364 1.14 12.75 17.05
N PRO A 365 1.51 13.01 18.31
CA PRO A 365 1.33 12.04 19.41
C PRO A 365 -0.13 11.69 19.71
N ALA A 366 -1.06 12.59 19.42
CA ALA A 366 -2.50 12.39 19.60
C ALA A 366 -3.25 12.99 18.39
N PRO A 367 -3.21 12.33 17.22
CA PRO A 367 -3.87 12.85 16.03
C PRO A 367 -5.40 12.86 16.26
N PRO A 368 -6.10 13.97 15.95
CA PRO A 368 -7.54 14.05 16.13
C PRO A 368 -8.28 12.98 15.32
N ALA A 369 -9.32 12.38 15.91
CA ALA A 369 -10.10 11.32 15.25
C ALA A 369 -10.71 11.78 13.91
N GLU A 370 -11.16 13.04 13.83
CA GLU A 370 -11.66 13.65 12.60
C GLU A 370 -10.61 13.70 11.48
N ARG A 371 -9.34 13.94 11.83
CA ARG A 371 -8.23 14.01 10.89
C ARG A 371 -7.86 12.62 10.39
N VAL A 372 -7.84 11.63 11.28
CA VAL A 372 -7.67 10.22 10.93
C VAL A 372 -8.79 9.75 10.00
N ALA A 373 -10.05 10.08 10.33
CA ALA A 373 -11.20 9.74 9.50
C ALA A 373 -11.14 10.43 8.13
N ALA A 374 -10.75 11.70 8.06
CA ALA A 374 -10.59 12.42 6.81
C ALA A 374 -9.52 11.80 5.90
N LEU A 375 -8.38 11.38 6.48
CA LEU A 375 -7.34 10.65 5.74
C LEU A 375 -7.87 9.32 5.20
N VAL A 376 -8.56 8.53 6.03
CA VAL A 376 -9.18 7.27 5.58
C VAL A 376 -10.17 7.53 4.45
N ASP A 377 -11.07 8.50 4.58
CA ASP A 377 -12.10 8.82 3.57
C ASP A 377 -11.53 9.36 2.25
N ALA A 378 -10.37 10.02 2.30
CA ALA A 378 -9.69 10.50 1.11
C ALA A 378 -8.95 9.37 0.40
N TYR A 379 -8.19 8.56 1.16
CA TYR A 379 -7.37 7.50 0.59
C TYR A 379 -8.18 6.27 0.19
N PHE A 380 -9.17 5.90 0.99
CA PHE A 380 -10.08 4.80 0.71
C PHE A 380 -11.53 5.31 0.56
N PRO A 381 -12.16 5.18 -0.62
CA PRO A 381 -11.71 4.38 -1.77
C PRO A 381 -10.96 5.19 -2.85
N TRP A 382 -10.89 6.52 -2.76
CA TRP A 382 -10.67 7.35 -3.94
C TRP A 382 -9.22 7.40 -4.43
N ILE A 383 -8.27 7.81 -3.59
CA ILE A 383 -6.86 7.86 -4.01
C ILE A 383 -6.33 6.44 -4.24
N GLY A 384 -6.70 5.49 -3.37
CA GLY A 384 -6.32 4.08 -3.48
C GLY A 384 -6.90 3.41 -4.71
N GLY A 385 -8.18 3.66 -5.02
CA GLY A 385 -8.81 3.13 -6.23
C GLY A 385 -8.21 3.71 -7.50
N LEU A 386 -7.92 5.02 -7.52
CA LEU A 386 -7.19 5.63 -8.64
C LEU A 386 -5.82 4.98 -8.85
N HIS A 387 -5.06 4.78 -7.76
CA HIS A 387 -3.74 4.16 -7.79
C HIS A 387 -3.80 2.79 -8.48
N ILE A 388 -4.67 1.89 -8.00
CA ILE A 388 -4.72 0.51 -8.49
C ILE A 388 -5.40 0.41 -9.85
N LEU A 389 -6.40 1.24 -10.15
CA LEU A 389 -6.99 1.27 -11.49
C LEU A 389 -6.01 1.76 -12.56
N LEU A 390 -5.09 2.67 -12.23
CA LEU A 390 -4.02 3.10 -13.14
C LEU A 390 -3.01 1.98 -13.40
N ASP A 391 -2.68 1.20 -12.38
CA ASP A 391 -1.82 0.02 -12.46
C ASP A 391 -2.42 -1.02 -13.42
N TYR A 392 -3.66 -1.47 -13.15
CA TYR A 392 -4.38 -2.36 -14.04
C TYR A 392 -4.63 -1.79 -15.44
N LEU A 393 -4.71 -0.47 -15.61
CA LEU A 393 -4.85 0.14 -16.93
C LEU A 393 -3.60 -0.09 -17.79
N ILE A 394 -2.40 0.05 -17.21
CA ILE A 394 -1.15 -0.10 -17.95
C ILE A 394 -0.73 -1.56 -18.09
N ASP A 395 -1.26 -2.47 -17.28
CA ASP A 395 -0.88 -3.90 -17.29
C ASP A 395 -1.80 -4.79 -18.13
N GLN A 396 -2.82 -4.23 -18.79
CA GLN A 396 -3.79 -5.00 -19.58
C GLN A 396 -3.21 -6.00 -20.59
N ALA A 397 -2.12 -5.66 -21.29
CA ALA A 397 -1.47 -6.57 -22.23
C ALA A 397 -0.72 -7.70 -21.52
N GLU A 398 -0.07 -7.41 -20.40
CA GLU A 398 0.67 -8.39 -19.60
C GLU A 398 -0.31 -9.33 -18.90
N ASP A 399 -1.36 -8.82 -18.28
CA ASP A 399 -2.40 -9.63 -17.64
C ASP A 399 -3.08 -10.57 -18.63
N ARG A 400 -3.36 -10.09 -19.85
CA ARG A 400 -3.98 -10.91 -20.90
C ARG A 400 -3.04 -12.03 -21.37
N ALA A 401 -1.74 -11.76 -21.45
CA ALA A 401 -0.74 -12.76 -21.81
C ALA A 401 -0.50 -13.78 -20.68
N GLY A 402 -0.57 -13.33 -19.42
CA GLY A 402 -0.42 -14.18 -18.23
C GLY A 402 -1.68 -14.96 -17.85
N GLY A 403 -2.85 -14.59 -18.38
CA GLY A 403 -4.14 -15.14 -17.93
C GLY A 403 -4.57 -14.59 -16.57
N ASP A 404 -4.04 -13.43 -16.19
CA ASP A 404 -4.26 -12.81 -14.89
C ASP A 404 -5.55 -11.98 -14.86
N LEU A 405 -6.09 -11.80 -13.65
CA LEU A 405 -7.26 -10.97 -13.43
C LEU A 405 -6.88 -9.50 -13.68
N ASN A 406 -7.62 -8.80 -14.53
CA ASN A 406 -7.48 -7.36 -14.70
C ASN A 406 -8.76 -6.62 -14.25
N LEU A 407 -8.64 -5.69 -13.29
CA LEU A 407 -9.79 -4.97 -12.70
C LEU A 407 -10.38 -3.86 -13.59
N VAL A 408 -9.75 -3.55 -14.74
CA VAL A 408 -10.32 -2.66 -15.75
C VAL A 408 -11.23 -3.43 -16.72
N ARG A 409 -11.00 -4.74 -16.92
CA ARG A 409 -11.79 -5.59 -17.83
C ARG A 409 -13.30 -5.57 -17.53
N PRO A 410 -13.78 -5.63 -16.27
CA PRO A 410 -15.22 -5.63 -15.96
C PRO A 410 -15.99 -4.37 -16.38
N TYR A 411 -15.31 -3.25 -16.71
CA TYR A 411 -15.98 -2.11 -17.33
C TYR A 411 -16.60 -2.45 -18.69
N GLY A 412 -16.04 -3.44 -19.39
CA GLY A 412 -16.48 -3.95 -20.71
C GLY A 412 -16.14 -3.00 -21.86
N ASP A 413 -16.57 -1.74 -21.76
CA ASP A 413 -16.32 -0.71 -22.75
C ASP A 413 -15.13 0.20 -22.35
N PRO A 414 -14.13 0.41 -23.23
CA PRO A 414 -13.01 1.28 -22.95
C PRO A 414 -13.41 2.71 -22.57
N SER A 415 -14.45 3.28 -23.17
CA SER A 415 -14.89 4.65 -22.84
C SER A 415 -15.45 4.72 -21.42
N ARG A 416 -16.22 3.71 -20.99
CA ARG A 416 -16.69 3.57 -19.60
C ARG A 416 -15.55 3.43 -18.61
N ALA A 417 -14.50 2.67 -18.95
CA ALA A 417 -13.30 2.57 -18.13
C ALA A 417 -12.63 3.94 -17.96
N VAL A 418 -12.40 4.68 -19.07
CA VAL A 418 -11.83 6.03 -19.00
C VAL A 418 -12.68 6.97 -18.16
N GLU A 419 -13.99 6.92 -18.29
CA GLU A 419 -14.90 7.74 -17.48
C GLU A 419 -14.87 7.38 -15.99
N GLY A 420 -14.78 6.08 -15.67
CA GLY A 420 -14.58 5.57 -14.32
C GLY A 420 -13.30 6.11 -13.70
N LEU A 421 -12.17 5.89 -14.36
CA LEU A 421 -10.86 6.38 -13.90
C LEU A 421 -10.81 7.91 -13.81
N ALA A 422 -11.42 8.63 -14.75
CA ALA A 422 -11.50 10.10 -14.70
C ALA A 422 -12.36 10.59 -13.53
N ALA A 423 -13.43 9.87 -13.16
CA ALA A 423 -14.23 10.18 -11.98
C ALA A 423 -13.42 9.96 -10.68
N PHE A 424 -12.70 8.84 -10.59
CA PHE A 424 -11.75 8.59 -9.49
C PHE A 424 -10.67 9.67 -9.40
N ALA A 425 -10.09 10.08 -10.52
CA ALA A 425 -9.07 11.13 -10.56
C ALA A 425 -9.59 12.47 -10.01
N ARG A 426 -10.79 12.89 -10.43
CA ARG A 426 -11.42 14.13 -9.94
C ARG A 426 -11.77 14.06 -8.46
N GLU A 427 -12.36 12.96 -8.01
CA GLU A 427 -12.75 12.81 -6.60
C GLU A 427 -11.53 12.68 -5.69
N ALA A 428 -10.49 11.94 -6.11
CA ALA A 428 -9.21 11.86 -5.40
C ALA A 428 -8.56 13.25 -5.26
N ALA A 429 -8.54 14.04 -6.33
CA ALA A 429 -8.05 15.42 -6.31
C ALA A 429 -8.84 16.29 -5.31
N ARG A 430 -10.17 16.26 -5.40
CA ARG A 430 -11.06 17.04 -4.52
C ARG A 430 -10.90 16.66 -3.05
N ARG A 431 -10.76 15.38 -2.74
CA ARG A 431 -10.55 14.88 -1.37
C ARG A 431 -9.17 15.27 -0.85
N ALA A 432 -8.14 15.16 -1.68
CA ALA A 432 -6.79 15.59 -1.33
C ALA A 432 -6.71 17.10 -1.02
N GLU A 433 -7.43 17.93 -1.77
CA GLU A 433 -7.51 19.39 -1.55
C GLU A 433 -8.22 19.78 -0.26
N ALA A 434 -9.12 18.92 0.23
CA ALA A 434 -9.86 19.14 1.47
C ALA A 434 -9.08 18.71 2.73
N LEU A 435 -7.95 18.00 2.58
CA LEU A 435 -7.14 17.54 3.71
C LEU A 435 -6.25 18.66 4.29
N PRO A 436 -5.91 18.58 5.59
CA PRO A 436 -4.74 19.24 6.12
C PRO A 436 -3.49 18.85 5.31
N ASP A 437 -2.53 19.74 5.14
CA ASP A 437 -1.37 19.53 4.26
C ASP A 437 -1.73 19.19 2.80
N ALA A 438 -2.87 19.70 2.29
CA ALA A 438 -3.36 19.49 0.93
C ALA A 438 -2.28 19.47 -0.18
N PRO A 439 -1.24 20.34 -0.20
CA PRO A 439 -0.18 20.26 -1.21
C PRO A 439 0.53 18.89 -1.28
N LEU A 440 0.74 18.20 -0.15
CA LEU A 440 1.31 16.86 -0.14
C LEU A 440 0.37 15.86 -0.81
N HIS A 441 -0.88 15.82 -0.35
CA HIS A 441 -1.85 14.84 -0.81
C HIS A 441 -2.20 15.07 -2.30
N ARG A 442 -2.22 16.33 -2.74
CA ARG A 442 -2.37 16.68 -4.15
C ARG A 442 -1.19 16.18 -4.97
N LEU A 443 0.04 16.37 -4.48
CA LEU A 443 1.26 15.83 -5.10
C LEU A 443 1.21 14.30 -5.22
N VAL A 444 0.64 13.58 -4.25
CA VAL A 444 0.44 12.12 -4.37
C VAL A 444 -0.49 11.79 -5.54
N VAL A 445 -1.65 12.43 -5.63
CA VAL A 445 -2.63 12.17 -6.70
C VAL A 445 -2.08 12.55 -8.08
N ASP A 446 -1.44 13.71 -8.19
CA ASP A 446 -0.85 14.18 -9.45
C ASP A 446 0.36 13.34 -9.85
N GLY A 447 1.14 12.89 -8.86
CA GLY A 447 2.26 11.97 -9.03
C GLY A 447 1.81 10.61 -9.55
N LEU A 448 0.68 10.06 -9.06
CA LEU A 448 0.11 8.81 -9.59
C LEU A 448 -0.19 8.93 -11.08
N LEU A 449 -0.92 9.96 -11.48
CA LEU A 449 -1.22 10.20 -12.90
C LEU A 449 0.06 10.43 -13.72
N GLY A 450 0.99 11.23 -13.20
CA GLY A 450 2.24 11.53 -13.88
C GLY A 450 3.18 10.32 -14.03
N LEU A 451 3.29 9.47 -13.02
CA LEU A 451 4.18 8.32 -13.02
C LEU A 451 3.64 7.18 -13.90
N TYR A 452 2.38 6.79 -13.69
CA TYR A 452 1.76 5.66 -14.40
C TYR A 452 1.52 5.98 -15.88
N LEU A 453 1.02 7.18 -16.20
CA LEU A 453 0.71 7.52 -17.58
C LEU A 453 1.98 7.79 -18.43
N THR A 454 3.16 7.88 -17.81
CA THR A 454 4.46 7.96 -18.51
C THR A 454 5.12 6.60 -18.71
N ASP A 455 4.51 5.52 -18.24
CA ASP A 455 5.06 4.19 -18.42
C ASP A 455 5.17 3.81 -19.91
N PRO A 456 6.26 3.17 -20.37
CA PRO A 456 6.38 2.70 -21.75
C PRO A 456 5.24 1.78 -22.21
N LYS A 457 4.58 1.06 -21.30
CA LYS A 457 3.41 0.22 -21.58
C LYS A 457 2.24 1.04 -22.15
N VAL A 458 2.11 2.31 -21.77
CA VAL A 458 1.08 3.22 -22.30
C VAL A 458 1.25 3.42 -23.80
N ALA A 459 2.51 3.61 -24.25
CA ALA A 459 2.79 3.80 -25.66
C ALA A 459 2.63 2.51 -26.47
N ARG A 460 3.13 1.39 -25.92
CA ARG A 460 3.05 0.05 -26.52
C ARG A 460 1.62 -0.44 -26.73
N GLN A 461 0.68 0.01 -25.90
CA GLN A 461 -0.74 -0.37 -25.97
C GLN A 461 -1.64 0.70 -26.61
N HIS A 462 -1.05 1.74 -27.23
CA HIS A 462 -1.80 2.84 -27.84
C HIS A 462 -2.77 3.58 -26.88
N LEU A 463 -2.42 3.67 -25.59
CA LEU A 463 -3.24 4.28 -24.54
C LEU A 463 -3.05 5.81 -24.42
N GLN A 464 -2.34 6.46 -25.35
CA GLN A 464 -2.08 7.90 -25.32
C GLN A 464 -3.37 8.75 -25.32
N PRO A 465 -4.45 8.41 -26.08
CA PRO A 465 -5.72 9.12 -25.98
C PRO A 465 -6.34 9.03 -24.58
N VAL A 466 -6.28 7.86 -23.94
CA VAL A 466 -6.75 7.63 -22.57
C VAL A 466 -5.94 8.49 -21.60
N ALA A 467 -4.60 8.43 -21.69
CA ALA A 467 -3.70 9.22 -20.85
C ALA A 467 -4.01 10.72 -20.93
N ARG A 468 -4.26 11.26 -22.13
CA ARG A 468 -4.64 12.68 -22.30
C ARG A 468 -5.94 13.03 -21.56
N ARG A 469 -6.96 12.17 -21.61
CA ARG A 469 -8.22 12.38 -20.89
C ARG A 469 -8.03 12.33 -19.37
N LEU A 470 -7.24 11.38 -18.87
CA LEU A 470 -6.96 11.25 -17.44
C LEU A 470 -6.10 12.42 -16.91
N LEU A 471 -5.09 12.86 -17.65
CA LEU A 471 -4.31 14.06 -17.32
C LEU A 471 -5.16 15.34 -17.35
N ALA A 472 -6.15 15.43 -18.24
CA ALA A 472 -7.10 16.53 -18.22
C ALA A 472 -8.00 16.48 -16.99
N ALA A 473 -8.45 15.29 -16.56
CA ALA A 473 -9.23 15.11 -15.34
C ALA A 473 -8.44 15.44 -14.07
N GLY A 474 -7.13 15.15 -14.04
CA GLY A 474 -6.23 15.53 -12.94
C GLY A 474 -5.76 16.99 -12.97
N GLY A 475 -5.97 17.72 -14.07
CA GLY A 475 -5.66 19.15 -14.15
C GLY A 475 -4.16 19.49 -14.27
N PRO A 476 -3.77 20.76 -14.00
CA PRO A 476 -2.43 21.26 -14.28
C PRO A 476 -1.30 20.54 -13.52
N GLY A 477 -1.51 20.23 -12.23
CA GLY A 477 -0.51 19.55 -11.41
C GLY A 477 -0.16 18.15 -11.93
N ALA A 478 -1.16 17.38 -12.38
CA ALA A 478 -0.95 16.09 -13.02
C ALA A 478 -0.12 16.21 -14.31
N ARG A 479 -0.35 17.24 -15.13
CA ARG A 479 0.44 17.50 -16.36
C ARG A 479 1.88 17.89 -16.04
N MET A 480 2.09 18.67 -14.99
CA MET A 480 3.44 18.99 -14.50
C MET A 480 4.18 17.74 -14.02
N CYS A 481 3.52 16.91 -13.20
CA CYS A 481 4.09 15.64 -12.75
C CYS A 481 4.39 14.70 -13.93
N PHE A 482 3.51 14.64 -14.93
CA PHE A 482 3.75 13.89 -16.16
C PHE A 482 5.00 14.39 -16.92
N ALA A 483 5.16 15.70 -17.07
CA ALA A 483 6.35 16.26 -17.71
C ALA A 483 7.63 15.97 -16.93
N ALA A 484 7.59 16.13 -15.60
CA ALA A 484 8.70 15.82 -14.70
C ALA A 484 9.08 14.33 -14.75
N SER A 485 8.10 13.43 -14.69
CA SER A 485 8.32 11.98 -14.79
C SER A 485 8.93 11.60 -16.15
N ARG A 486 8.50 12.20 -17.26
CA ARG A 486 9.14 11.99 -18.57
C ARG A 486 10.59 12.45 -18.59
N PHE A 487 10.88 13.60 -17.99
CA PHE A 487 12.24 14.12 -17.89
C PHE A 487 13.13 13.15 -17.09
N VAL A 488 12.68 12.73 -15.90
CA VAL A 488 13.42 11.80 -15.04
C VAL A 488 13.65 10.46 -15.74
N ARG A 489 12.63 9.89 -16.41
CA ARG A 489 12.77 8.63 -17.15
C ARG A 489 13.79 8.74 -18.30
N ARG A 490 13.81 9.85 -19.04
CA ARG A 490 14.81 10.11 -20.10
C ARG A 490 16.21 10.28 -19.53
N TRP A 491 16.34 11.03 -18.43
CA TRP A 491 17.64 11.24 -17.79
C TRP A 491 18.22 9.93 -17.25
N ARG A 492 17.41 9.11 -16.55
CA ARG A 492 17.82 7.79 -16.07
C ARG A 492 18.09 6.81 -17.21
N GLY A 493 17.29 6.85 -18.28
CA GLY A 493 17.45 5.98 -19.46
C GLY A 493 18.64 6.33 -20.37
N ASN A 494 19.17 7.56 -20.27
CA ASN A 494 20.40 7.99 -20.96
C ASN A 494 21.65 7.86 -20.08
N ALA A 495 21.50 7.56 -18.79
CA ALA A 495 22.58 7.46 -17.81
C ALA A 495 23.00 6.01 -17.48
N GLY A 496 22.35 5.03 -18.11
CA GLY A 496 22.77 3.63 -18.18
C GLY A 496 22.97 3.26 -19.64
#